data_AF-A0A7C5W9M1-F1
#
_entry.id   AF-A0A7C5W9M1-F1
#
_cell.length_a   1.000
_cell.length_b   1.000
_cell.length_c   1.000
_cell.angle_alpha   90.00
_cell.angle_beta   90.00
_cell.angle_gamma   90.00
#
_symmetry.space_group_name_H-M   'P 1'
#
loop_
_entity.id
_entity.type
_entity.pdbx_description
1 polymer ?
#
loop_
_entity_poly.entity_id
_entity_poly.type
_entity_poly.pdbx_seq_one_letter_code
_entity_poly.pdbx_strand_id
1 'polypeptide(L)'
;MIALKKIVDTVTDMPLYSKFFVFMLSVFAPIRVVIYVVVFLVFVDMITSIYYQMQCQKKTRSFLGHLIDCLKVVESHKLRRTVSKLFFYVLALMSFYVFDAYVLKIHPLGEDVLVSFSLTNLAAILICITELTSISSNISKITANPIFKTIMMIFGRRIKDKLRIKDEADETIE
;
A
#
# COMPACT_ATOMS: atom_id res chain seq x y z
N MET A 1 0.45 30.72 -22.27
CA MET A 1 -0.12 30.21 -23.55
C MET A 1 0.92 29.55 -24.46
N ILE A 2 2.12 30.12 -24.65
CA ILE A 2 3.18 29.59 -25.52
C ILE A 2 3.68 28.19 -25.06
N ALA A 3 3.85 27.99 -23.75
CA ALA A 3 4.29 26.69 -23.21
C ALA A 3 3.24 25.57 -23.42
N LEU A 4 1.95 25.88 -23.25
CA LEU A 4 0.87 24.93 -23.46
C LEU A 4 0.79 24.50 -24.94
N LYS A 5 0.92 25.46 -25.86
CA LYS A 5 0.93 25.20 -27.31
C LYS A 5 2.11 24.32 -27.70
N LYS A 6 3.31 24.60 -27.20
CA LYS A 6 4.50 23.75 -27.40
C LYS A 6 4.31 22.33 -26.86
N ILE A 7 3.70 22.16 -25.69
CA ILE A 7 3.44 20.84 -25.11
C ILE A 7 2.44 20.06 -25.98
N VAL A 8 1.36 20.71 -26.42
CA VAL A 8 0.36 20.10 -27.30
C VAL A 8 1.00 19.67 -28.62
N ASP A 9 1.74 20.57 -29.26
CA ASP A 9 2.42 20.29 -30.54
C ASP A 9 3.42 19.11 -30.40
N THR A 10 4.18 19.09 -29.31
CA THR A 10 5.14 18.02 -29.01
C THR A 10 4.44 16.68 -28.75
N VAL A 11 3.29 16.67 -28.08
CA VAL A 11 2.50 15.45 -27.84
C VAL A 11 1.81 14.97 -29.12
N THR A 12 1.36 15.87 -29.99
CA THR A 12 0.76 15.50 -31.29
C THR A 12 1.77 14.96 -32.29
N ASP A 13 3.04 15.36 -32.22
CA ASP A 13 4.11 14.85 -33.08
C ASP A 13 4.70 13.52 -32.60
N MET A 14 4.32 13.06 -31.41
CA MET A 14 4.81 11.79 -30.88
C MET A 14 4.24 10.56 -31.62
N PRO A 15 5.03 9.47 -31.69
CA PRO A 15 4.54 8.17 -32.12
C PRO A 15 3.34 7.68 -31.29
N LEU A 16 2.48 6.86 -31.89
CA LEU A 16 1.23 6.40 -31.27
C LEU A 16 1.45 5.70 -29.91
N TYR A 17 2.52 4.91 -29.79
CA TYR A 17 2.91 4.25 -28.54
C TYR A 17 3.32 5.25 -27.44
N SER A 18 4.02 6.31 -27.80
CA SER A 18 4.41 7.38 -26.87
C SER A 18 3.20 8.19 -26.42
N LYS A 19 2.24 8.47 -27.32
CA LYS A 19 0.96 9.11 -26.97
C LYS A 19 0.15 8.26 -25.99
N PHE A 20 0.07 6.96 -26.24
CA PHE A 20 -0.59 6.02 -25.33
C PHE A 20 0.09 5.99 -23.95
N PHE A 21 1.42 6.01 -23.91
CA PHE A 21 2.19 6.05 -22.67
C PHE A 21 1.97 7.37 -21.89
N VAL A 22 1.99 8.51 -22.57
CA VAL A 22 1.70 9.83 -21.96
C VAL A 22 0.27 9.90 -21.45
N PHE A 23 -0.69 9.36 -22.21
CA PHE A 23 -2.08 9.25 -21.78
C PHE A 23 -2.19 8.40 -20.51
N MET A 24 -1.55 7.23 -20.46
CA MET A 24 -1.50 6.39 -19.27
C MET A 24 -0.91 7.15 -18.08
N LEU A 25 0.23 7.83 -18.26
CA LEU A 25 0.83 8.68 -17.21
C LEU A 25 -0.12 9.79 -16.73
N SER A 26 -0.87 10.42 -17.62
CA SER A 26 -1.83 11.47 -17.27
C SER A 26 -2.99 10.94 -16.42
N VAL A 27 -3.41 9.69 -16.67
CA VAL A 27 -4.44 8.99 -15.91
C VAL A 27 -3.95 8.64 -14.50
N PHE A 28 -2.64 8.39 -14.32
CA PHE A 28 -2.02 8.19 -13.01
C PHE A 28 -1.69 9.48 -12.26
N ALA A 29 -1.62 10.62 -12.95
CA ALA A 29 -1.26 11.91 -12.37
C ALA A 29 -2.09 12.32 -11.13
N PRO A 30 -3.43 12.14 -11.09
CA PRO A 30 -4.20 12.50 -9.90
C PRO A 30 -3.81 11.63 -8.70
N ILE A 31 -3.64 10.32 -8.87
CA ILE A 31 -3.43 9.36 -7.77
C ILE A 31 -1.94 9.16 -7.44
N ARG A 32 -1.04 9.93 -8.05
CA ARG A 32 0.42 9.73 -7.96
C ARG A 32 0.93 9.60 -6.52
N VAL A 33 0.42 10.41 -5.60
CA VAL A 33 0.85 10.44 -4.20
C VAL A 33 0.50 9.11 -3.51
N VAL A 34 -0.73 8.64 -3.69
CA VAL A 34 -1.21 7.37 -3.11
C VAL A 34 -0.43 6.20 -3.72
N ILE A 35 -0.20 6.22 -5.04
CA ILE A 35 0.58 5.19 -5.72
C ILE A 35 2.01 5.14 -5.18
N TYR A 36 2.68 6.28 -4.97
CA TYR A 36 4.02 6.31 -4.39
C TYR A 36 4.08 5.75 -2.97
N VAL A 37 3.08 6.05 -2.13
CA VAL A 37 3.00 5.49 -0.78
C VAL A 37 2.81 3.97 -0.83
N VAL A 38 1.93 3.46 -1.69
CA VAL A 38 1.72 2.01 -1.85
C VAL A 38 2.97 1.31 -2.38
N VAL A 39 3.61 1.87 -3.41
CA VAL A 39 4.87 1.34 -3.95
C VAL A 39 5.95 1.30 -2.85
N PHE A 40 6.07 2.38 -2.06
CA PHE A 40 7.01 2.45 -0.94
C PHE A 40 6.71 1.38 0.11
N LEU A 41 5.46 1.19 0.52
CA LEU A 41 5.06 0.16 1.48
C LEU A 41 5.38 -1.26 0.97
N VAL A 42 5.04 -1.56 -0.29
CA VAL A 42 5.36 -2.85 -0.91
C VAL A 42 6.88 -3.06 -0.99
N PHE A 43 7.65 -2.01 -1.23
CA PHE A 43 9.11 -2.07 -1.24
C PHE A 43 9.68 -2.34 0.16
N VAL A 44 9.16 -1.69 1.19
CA VAL A 44 9.51 -1.97 2.60
C VAL A 44 9.12 -3.39 2.99
N ASP A 45 7.94 -3.87 2.59
CA ASP A 45 7.51 -5.26 2.82
C ASP A 45 8.49 -6.25 2.17
N MET A 46 8.89 -5.98 0.92
CA MET A 46 9.89 -6.79 0.22
C MET A 46 11.23 -6.81 0.96
N ILE A 47 11.74 -5.65 1.41
CA ILE A 47 12.98 -5.56 2.20
C ILE A 47 12.85 -6.35 3.51
N THR A 48 11.76 -6.18 4.26
CA THR A 48 11.57 -6.88 5.53
C THR A 48 11.44 -8.39 5.34
N SER A 49 10.82 -8.84 4.25
CA SER A 49 10.74 -10.25 3.88
C SER A 49 12.11 -10.85 3.53
N ILE A 50 12.94 -10.13 2.77
CA ILE A 50 14.32 -10.54 2.44
C ILE A 50 15.16 -10.60 3.72
N TYR A 51 15.08 -9.56 4.56
CA TYR A 51 15.83 -9.49 5.80
C TYR A 51 15.46 -10.61 6.79
N TYR A 52 14.18 -10.96 6.88
CA TYR A 52 13.72 -12.12 7.64
C TYR A 52 14.34 -13.43 7.15
N GLN A 53 14.33 -13.66 5.84
CA GLN A 53 14.92 -14.85 5.23
C GLN A 53 16.44 -14.93 5.51
N MET A 54 17.14 -13.79 5.44
CA MET A 54 18.57 -13.71 5.80
C MET A 54 18.81 -14.05 7.27
N GLN A 55 17.99 -13.56 8.19
CA GLN A 55 18.13 -13.86 9.61
C GLN A 55 17.85 -15.33 9.93
N CYS A 56 16.88 -15.97 9.27
CA CYS A 56 16.59 -17.39 9.46
C CYS A 56 17.68 -18.34 8.92
N GLN A 57 18.45 -17.93 7.89
CA GLN A 57 19.51 -18.77 7.31
C GLN A 57 20.88 -18.63 8.01
N LYS A 58 21.02 -17.81 9.05
CA LYS A 58 22.28 -17.59 9.81
C LYS A 58 22.95 -18.83 10.44
N LYS A 59 22.45 -20.05 10.23
CA LYS A 59 23.17 -21.26 10.64
C LYS A 59 24.37 -21.63 9.75
N THR A 60 24.48 -21.13 8.51
CA THR A 60 25.61 -21.54 7.66
C THR A 60 25.99 -20.48 6.60
N ARG A 61 27.22 -19.95 6.68
CA ARG A 61 28.00 -19.19 5.67
C ARG A 61 27.90 -17.64 5.55
N SER A 62 28.99 -17.10 4.99
CA SER A 62 29.42 -15.69 4.85
C SER A 62 28.41 -14.74 4.18
N PHE A 63 28.35 -13.51 4.71
CA PHE A 63 27.38 -12.44 4.44
C PHE A 63 27.22 -12.06 2.95
N LEU A 64 28.30 -12.03 2.16
CA LEU A 64 28.27 -11.54 0.77
C LEU A 64 27.80 -12.62 -0.23
N GLY A 65 28.25 -13.87 -0.08
CA GLY A 65 27.78 -15.00 -0.91
C GLY A 65 26.32 -15.34 -0.63
N HIS A 66 25.90 -15.13 0.61
CA HIS A 66 24.55 -15.38 1.09
C HIS A 66 23.50 -14.40 0.52
N LEU A 67 23.87 -13.15 0.24
CA LEU A 67 22.96 -12.20 -0.43
C LEU A 67 22.68 -12.60 -1.89
N ILE A 68 23.70 -13.05 -2.61
CA ILE A 68 23.61 -13.48 -4.00
C ILE A 68 22.82 -14.80 -4.11
N ASP A 69 23.04 -15.72 -3.18
CA ASP A 69 22.26 -16.96 -3.09
C ASP A 69 20.82 -16.70 -2.60
N CYS A 70 20.58 -15.76 -1.68
CA CYS A 70 19.22 -15.32 -1.33
C CYS A 70 18.51 -14.66 -2.52
N LEU A 71 19.20 -13.87 -3.35
CA LEU A 71 18.61 -13.32 -4.57
C LEU A 71 18.28 -14.42 -5.59
N LYS A 72 19.08 -15.50 -5.63
CA LYS A 72 18.77 -16.71 -6.42
C LYS A 72 17.63 -17.55 -5.81
N VAL A 73 17.47 -17.53 -4.48
CA VAL A 73 16.47 -18.29 -3.70
C VAL A 73 15.21 -17.47 -3.40
N VAL A 74 15.18 -16.18 -3.74
CA VAL A 74 13.93 -15.45 -3.96
C VAL A 74 13.30 -16.13 -5.17
N GLU A 75 12.56 -17.20 -4.90
CA GLU A 75 11.82 -17.95 -5.88
C GLU A 75 11.12 -16.93 -6.77
N SER A 76 11.29 -17.07 -8.08
CA SER A 76 10.59 -16.25 -9.07
C SER A 76 9.11 -16.08 -8.72
N HIS A 77 8.52 -17.09 -8.08
CA HIS A 77 7.18 -17.09 -7.52
C HIS A 77 6.91 -16.00 -6.45
N LYS A 78 7.81 -15.74 -5.50
CA LYS A 78 7.64 -14.70 -4.47
C LYS A 78 7.73 -13.31 -5.07
N LEU A 79 8.72 -13.06 -5.93
CA LEU A 79 8.85 -11.78 -6.63
C LEU A 79 7.64 -11.54 -7.55
N ARG A 80 7.22 -12.56 -8.29
CA ARG A 80 6.00 -12.53 -9.11
C ARG A 80 4.77 -12.19 -8.27
N ARG A 81 4.65 -12.76 -7.06
CA ARG A 81 3.53 -12.46 -6.15
C ARG A 81 3.55 -11.00 -5.70
N THR A 82 4.72 -10.44 -5.36
CA THR A 82 4.87 -9.02 -5.00
C THR A 82 4.53 -8.10 -6.17
N VAL A 83 5.00 -8.42 -7.38
CA VAL A 83 4.67 -7.66 -8.60
C VAL A 83 3.18 -7.77 -8.92
N SER A 84 2.59 -8.96 -8.82
CA SER A 84 1.15 -9.14 -9.01
C SER A 84 0.33 -8.36 -7.98
N LYS A 85 0.72 -8.37 -6.69
CA LYS A 85 0.08 -7.54 -5.66
C LYS A 85 0.12 -6.06 -6.06
N LEU A 86 1.28 -5.54 -6.44
CA LEU A 86 1.43 -4.15 -6.83
C LEU A 86 0.54 -3.81 -8.04
N PHE A 87 0.51 -4.68 -9.04
CA PHE A 87 -0.37 -4.53 -10.20
C PHE A 87 -1.85 -4.49 -9.79
N PHE A 88 -2.30 -5.40 -8.92
CA PHE A 88 -3.68 -5.40 -8.43
C PHE A 88 -4.02 -4.18 -7.57
N TYR A 89 -3.08 -3.69 -6.76
CA TYR A 89 -3.28 -2.46 -5.98
C TYR A 89 -3.44 -1.24 -6.87
N VAL A 90 -2.58 -1.08 -7.87
CA VAL A 90 -2.69 0.01 -8.84
C VAL A 90 -4.00 -0.11 -9.62
N LEU A 91 -4.34 -1.31 -10.11
CA LEU A 91 -5.57 -1.55 -10.86
C LEU A 91 -6.83 -1.24 -10.02
N ALA A 92 -6.85 -1.65 -8.75
CA ALA A 92 -7.95 -1.40 -7.84
C ALA A 92 -8.11 0.09 -7.55
N LEU A 93 -7.01 0.79 -7.23
CA LEU A 93 -7.04 2.24 -6.99
C LEU A 93 -7.50 3.01 -8.22
N MET A 94 -7.06 2.62 -9.41
CA MET A 94 -7.51 3.21 -10.66
C MET A 94 -9.00 2.97 -10.90
N SER A 95 -9.46 1.75 -10.68
CA SER A 95 -10.87 1.38 -10.86
C SER A 95 -11.78 2.16 -9.92
N PHE A 96 -11.41 2.28 -8.64
CA PHE A 96 -12.15 3.06 -7.66
C PHE A 96 -12.08 4.55 -7.92
N TYR A 97 -10.97 5.08 -8.42
CA TYR A 97 -10.87 6.49 -8.80
C TYR A 97 -11.77 6.84 -9.98
N VAL A 98 -11.79 6.01 -11.02
CA VAL A 98 -12.71 6.19 -12.14
C VAL A 98 -14.16 6.11 -11.65
N PHE A 99 -14.47 5.18 -10.74
CA PHE A 99 -15.79 5.09 -10.13
C PHE A 99 -16.16 6.35 -9.33
N ASP A 100 -15.27 6.80 -8.43
CA ASP A 100 -15.48 8.01 -7.63
C ASP A 100 -15.69 9.25 -8.53
N ALA A 101 -14.84 9.43 -9.54
CA ALA A 101 -14.86 10.60 -10.41
C ALA A 101 -16.05 10.63 -11.38
N TYR A 102 -16.43 9.49 -11.97
CA TYR A 102 -17.45 9.44 -13.03
C TYR A 102 -18.82 8.98 -12.54
N VAL A 103 -18.88 8.11 -11.52
CA VAL A 103 -20.16 7.59 -10.99
C VAL A 103 -20.61 8.42 -9.79
N LEU A 104 -19.75 8.57 -8.80
CA LEU A 104 -20.09 9.33 -7.58
C LEU A 104 -19.92 10.85 -7.76
N LYS A 105 -19.21 11.27 -8.82
CA LYS A 105 -18.86 12.68 -9.09
C LYS A 105 -18.16 13.35 -7.90
N ILE A 106 -17.40 12.55 -7.15
CA ILE A 106 -16.57 13.00 -6.02
C ILE A 106 -15.13 13.09 -6.52
N HIS A 107 -14.43 14.17 -6.20
CA HIS A 107 -13.00 14.26 -6.42
C HIS A 107 -12.27 13.82 -5.14
N PRO A 108 -11.75 12.59 -5.09
CA PRO A 108 -11.27 11.98 -3.84
C PRO A 108 -9.96 12.59 -3.31
N LEU A 109 -9.35 13.50 -4.06
CA LEU A 109 -7.99 14.03 -3.86
C LEU A 109 -7.96 15.57 -3.84
N GLY A 110 -9.11 16.22 -3.60
CA GLY A 110 -9.19 17.67 -3.38
C GLY A 110 -8.73 18.10 -1.98
N GLU A 111 -8.64 19.40 -1.71
CA GLU A 111 -8.30 19.90 -0.37
C GLU A 111 -9.47 19.73 0.63
N ASP A 112 -10.70 19.57 0.13
CA ASP A 112 -11.95 19.41 0.91
C ASP A 112 -12.29 17.94 1.27
N VAL A 113 -11.29 17.06 1.31
CA VAL A 113 -11.43 15.59 1.42
C VAL A 113 -11.97 15.11 2.78
N LEU A 114 -12.03 15.96 3.80
CA LEU A 114 -12.45 15.56 5.14
C LEU A 114 -13.94 15.18 5.28
N VAL A 115 -14.81 15.54 4.31
CA VAL A 115 -16.27 15.38 4.44
C VAL A 115 -16.88 14.37 3.45
N SER A 116 -16.19 14.04 2.35
CA SER A 116 -16.73 13.14 1.32
C SER A 116 -16.15 11.73 1.42
N PHE A 117 -17.03 10.73 1.58
CA PHE A 117 -16.64 9.33 1.54
C PHE A 117 -16.23 8.95 0.12
N SER A 118 -14.95 8.59 -0.06
CA SER A 118 -14.38 8.12 -1.33
C SER A 118 -13.99 6.65 -1.23
N LEU A 119 -14.39 5.85 -2.22
CA LEU A 119 -13.99 4.45 -2.31
C LEU A 119 -12.49 4.31 -2.57
N THR A 120 -11.90 5.25 -3.31
CA THR A 120 -10.45 5.33 -3.54
C THR A 120 -9.68 5.47 -2.22
N ASN A 121 -10.12 6.37 -1.34
CA ASN A 121 -9.47 6.60 -0.05
C ASN A 121 -9.65 5.38 0.88
N LEU A 122 -10.84 4.78 0.89
CA LEU A 122 -11.07 3.54 1.63
C LEU A 122 -10.15 2.41 1.16
N ALA A 123 -10.06 2.19 -0.16
CA ALA A 123 -9.20 1.17 -0.76
C ALA A 123 -7.72 1.43 -0.43
N ALA A 124 -7.26 2.68 -0.52
CA ALA A 124 -5.91 3.07 -0.15
C ALA A 124 -5.60 2.75 1.32
N ILE A 125 -6.50 3.07 2.24
CA ILE A 125 -6.35 2.76 3.66
C ILE A 125 -6.28 1.24 3.88
N LEU A 126 -7.15 0.45 3.26
CA LEU A 126 -7.15 -1.00 3.38
C LEU A 126 -5.85 -1.63 2.86
N ILE A 127 -5.33 -1.13 1.72
CA ILE A 127 -4.04 -1.56 1.17
C ILE A 127 -2.91 -1.22 2.16
N CYS A 128 -2.88 0.01 2.68
CA CYS A 128 -1.89 0.45 3.66
C CYS A 128 -1.92 -0.43 4.93
N ILE A 129 -3.10 -0.71 5.47
CA ILE A 129 -3.26 -1.59 6.64
C ILE A 129 -2.76 -3.01 6.33
N THR A 130 -3.08 -3.54 5.16
CA THR A 130 -2.66 -4.88 4.73
C THR A 130 -1.14 -4.99 4.66
N GLU A 131 -0.48 -4.02 4.04
CA GLU A 131 0.98 -4.02 3.89
C GLU A 131 1.69 -3.74 5.22
N LEU A 132 1.19 -2.80 6.05
CA LEU A 132 1.69 -2.59 7.41
C LEU A 132 1.59 -3.84 8.28
N THR A 133 0.49 -4.60 8.15
CA THR A 133 0.31 -5.87 8.86
C THR A 133 1.32 -6.91 8.39
N SER A 134 1.61 -6.96 7.08
CA SER A 134 2.62 -7.87 6.51
C SER A 134 4.03 -7.53 7.01
N ILE A 135 4.42 -6.26 6.94
CA ILE A 135 5.69 -5.73 7.46
C ILE A 135 5.84 -6.05 8.95
N SER A 136 4.81 -5.75 9.73
CA SER A 136 4.79 -6.01 11.17
C SER A 136 4.95 -7.50 11.49
N SER A 137 4.29 -8.38 10.74
CA SER A 137 4.44 -9.83 10.89
C SER A 137 5.88 -10.28 10.63
N ASN A 138 6.52 -9.75 9.58
CA ASN A 138 7.91 -10.08 9.26
C ASN A 138 8.86 -9.57 10.36
N ILE A 139 8.70 -8.33 10.80
CA ILE A 139 9.50 -7.76 11.90
C ILE A 139 9.31 -8.53 13.20
N SER A 140 8.08 -8.91 13.55
CA SER A 140 7.82 -9.69 14.77
C SER A 140 8.51 -11.04 14.77
N LYS A 141 8.67 -11.67 13.60
CA LYS A 141 9.41 -12.94 13.45
C LYS A 141 10.91 -12.75 13.56
N ILE A 142 11.43 -11.60 13.13
CA ILE A 142 12.85 -11.24 13.21
C ILE A 142 13.27 -10.93 14.65
N THR A 143 12.51 -10.06 15.33
CA THR A 143 12.91 -9.50 16.62
C THR A 143 12.70 -10.47 17.79
N ALA A 144 12.05 -11.62 17.56
CA ALA A 144 11.58 -12.56 18.60
C ALA A 144 10.76 -11.89 19.73
N ASN A 145 10.40 -10.62 19.56
CA ASN A 145 9.79 -9.77 20.55
C ASN A 145 8.44 -9.33 19.98
N PRO A 146 7.32 -9.71 20.63
CA PRO A 146 6.00 -9.57 20.04
C PRO A 146 5.44 -8.15 20.24
N ILE A 147 6.17 -7.14 19.75
CA ILE A 147 5.80 -5.71 19.89
C ILE A 147 4.39 -5.47 19.33
N PHE A 148 4.04 -6.15 18.24
CA PHE A 148 2.69 -6.06 17.67
C PHE A 148 1.63 -6.79 18.48
N LYS A 149 1.98 -7.89 19.16
CA LYS A 149 1.05 -8.56 20.10
C LYS A 149 0.75 -7.63 21.28
N THR A 150 1.73 -6.85 21.73
CA THR A 150 1.57 -5.82 22.76
C THR A 150 0.69 -4.67 22.27
N ILE A 151 0.93 -4.13 21.07
CA ILE A 151 0.09 -3.07 20.48
C ILE A 151 -1.35 -3.56 20.25
N MET A 152 -1.53 -4.76 19.70
CA MET A 152 -2.84 -5.38 19.48
C MET A 152 -3.55 -5.69 20.81
N MET A 153 -2.81 -6.07 21.87
CA MET A 153 -3.36 -6.20 23.23
C MET A 153 -3.84 -4.86 23.78
N ILE A 154 -3.07 -3.78 23.56
CA ILE A 154 -3.42 -2.44 24.05
C ILE A 154 -4.68 -1.94 23.32
N PHE A 155 -4.77 -2.12 22.00
CA PHE A 155 -5.96 -1.76 21.24
C PHE A 155 -7.18 -2.64 21.58
N GLY A 156 -6.99 -3.96 21.70
CA GLY A 156 -8.05 -4.89 22.10
C GLY A 156 -8.58 -4.64 23.51
N ARG A 157 -7.71 -4.29 24.47
CA ARG A 157 -8.12 -3.90 25.83
C ARG A 157 -8.95 -2.63 25.82
N ARG A 158 -8.53 -1.58 25.11
CA ARG A 158 -9.30 -0.31 25.04
C ARG A 158 -10.70 -0.49 24.42
N ILE A 159 -10.84 -1.38 23.44
CA ILE A 159 -12.16 -1.69 22.84
C ILE A 159 -13.02 -2.48 23.83
N LYS A 160 -12.44 -3.48 24.51
CA LYS A 160 -13.15 -4.29 25.50
C LYS A 160 -13.58 -3.47 26.72
N ASP A 161 -12.74 -2.55 27.18
CA ASP A 161 -13.05 -1.66 28.30
C ASP A 161 -14.17 -0.67 27.94
N LYS A 162 -14.20 -0.16 26.70
CA LYS A 162 -15.32 0.68 26.22
C LYS A 162 -16.63 -0.08 26.07
N LEU A 163 -16.59 -1.37 25.71
CA LEU A 163 -17.79 -2.21 25.62
C LEU A 163 -18.32 -2.56 27.01
N ARG A 164 -17.43 -2.88 27.95
CA ARG A 164 -17.80 -3.21 29.33
C ARG A 164 -18.43 -2.04 30.10
N ILE A 165 -17.94 -0.81 29.90
CA ILE A 165 -18.55 0.40 30.46
C ILE A 165 -19.95 0.64 29.89
N LYS A 166 -20.21 0.21 28.65
CA LYS A 166 -21.53 0.34 28.01
C LYS A 166 -22.52 -0.66 28.60
N ASP A 167 -22.09 -1.89 28.87
CA ASP A 167 -22.93 -2.92 29.48
C ASP A 167 -23.30 -2.58 30.95
N GLU A 168 -22.36 -2.01 31.73
CA GLU A 168 -22.62 -1.56 33.11
C GLU A 168 -23.50 -0.30 33.20
N ALA A 169 -23.57 0.51 32.14
CA ALA A 169 -24.44 1.70 32.09
C ALA A 169 -25.90 1.36 31.75
N ASP A 170 -26.13 0.34 30.92
CA ASP A 170 -27.48 -0.12 30.55
C ASP A 170 -28.18 -0.88 31.70
N GLU A 171 -27.43 -1.55 32.59
CA GLU A 171 -28.00 -2.24 33.77
C GLU A 171 -28.46 -1.30 34.91
N THR A 172 -28.05 -0.03 34.90
CA THR A 172 -28.44 0.96 35.94
C THR A 172 -29.69 1.78 35.60
N ILE A 173 -30.34 1.52 34.47
CA ILE A 173 -31.53 2.25 33.99
C ILE A 173 -32.82 1.40 34.12
N GLU A 174 -32.75 0.15 34.59
CA GLU A 174 -33.94 -0.65 34.96
C GLU A 174 -34.37 -0.48 36.43
#